data_AF-A0A3D1U0H7-F1
#
_entry.id   AF-A0A3D1U0H7-F1
#
_cell.length_a   1.000
_cell.length_b   1.000
_cell.length_c   1.000
_cell.angle_alpha   90.00
_cell.angle_beta   90.00
_cell.angle_gamma   90.00
#
_symmetry.space_group_name_H-M   'P 1'
#
loop_
_entity.id
_entity.type
_entity.pdbx_description
1 polymer ?
#
loop_
_entity_poly.entity_id
_entity_poly.type
_entity_poly.pdbx_seq_one_letter_code
_entity_poly.pdbx_strand_id
1 'polypeptide(L)' 'MDDGLQRLTQPLVREGGRLRPASWDEALDRAAAGFAKARALGPNGFGMFS' A
#
# COMPACT_ATOMS: atom_id res chain seq x y z
N MET A 1 17.54 -15.67 17.54
CA MET A 1 17.23 -15.25 16.16
C MET A 1 15.72 -15.15 16.13
N ASP A 2 15.16 -13.97 15.88
CA ASP A 2 13.71 -13.80 15.88
C ASP A 2 13.14 -14.51 14.64
N ASP A 3 12.80 -15.79 14.80
CA ASP A 3 12.27 -16.68 13.75
C ASP A 3 10.77 -16.42 13.45
N GLY A 4 10.28 -15.21 13.72
CA GLY A 4 8.90 -14.79 13.49
C GLY A 4 8.81 -13.64 12.51
N LEU A 5 7.82 -13.68 11.61
CA LEU A 5 7.50 -12.52 10.77
C LEU A 5 7.20 -11.30 11.66
N GLN A 6 7.94 -10.22 11.44
CA GLN A 6 7.79 -9.01 12.24
C GLN A 6 6.40 -8.39 12.04
N ARG A 7 5.69 -8.15 13.14
CA ARG A 7 4.36 -7.54 13.12
C ARG A 7 4.45 -6.12 12.54
N LEU A 8 3.63 -5.84 11.52
CA LEU A 8 3.42 -4.47 11.05
C LEU A 8 2.58 -3.71 12.09
N THR A 9 3.12 -2.62 12.64
CA THR A 9 2.47 -1.79 13.67
C THR A 9 2.11 -0.39 13.19
N GLN A 10 2.53 -0.01 11.98
CA GLN A 10 2.28 1.28 11.36
C GLN A 10 2.23 1.15 9.83
N PRO A 11 1.65 2.13 9.11
CA PRO A 11 1.69 2.16 7.66
C PRO A 11 3.12 2.29 7.14
N LEU A 12 3.39 1.60 6.03
CA LEU A 12 4.66 1.70 5.31
C LEU A 12 4.36 2.05 3.85
N VAL A 13 5.11 3.01 3.31
CA VAL A 13 5.09 3.34 1.88
C VAL A 13 6.44 3.05 1.26
N ARG A 14 6.44 2.58 0.01
CA ARG A 14 7.64 2.40 -0.79
C ARG A 14 8.07 3.71 -1.44
N GLU A 15 9.31 4.11 -1.20
CA GLU A 15 9.96 5.28 -1.79
C GLU A 15 11.42 4.93 -2.09
N GLY A 16 11.90 5.22 -3.31
CA GLY A 16 13.26 4.84 -3.72
C GLY A 16 13.56 3.34 -3.58
N GLY A 17 12.56 2.48 -3.79
CA GLY A 17 12.67 1.02 -3.67
C GLY A 17 12.62 0.48 -2.23
N ARG A 18 12.65 1.33 -1.21
CA ARG A 18 12.67 0.93 0.21
C ARG A 18 11.34 1.28 0.90
N LEU A 19 10.95 0.49 1.90
CA LEU A 19 9.79 0.82 2.74
C LEU A 19 10.19 1.83 3.81
N ARG A 20 9.38 2.86 4.00
CA ARG A 20 9.51 3.83 5.10
C ARG A 20 8.17 4.00 5.84
N PRO A 21 8.19 4.36 7.13
CA PRO A 21 6.99 4.76 7.85
C PRO A 21 6.25 5.91 7.15
N ALA A 22 4.92 5.91 7.30
CA ALA A 22 4.01 6.93 6.80
C ALA A 22 2.87 7.17 7.81
N SER A 23 2.24 8.34 7.74
CA SER A 23 0.96 8.54 8.44
C SER A 23 -0.15 7.72 7.77
N TRP A 24 -1.25 7.53 8.50
CA TRP A 24 -2.44 6.89 7.93
C TRP A 24 -3.01 7.70 6.76
N ASP A 25 -3.09 9.02 6.90
CA ASP A 25 -3.57 9.90 5.82
C ASP A 25 -2.72 9.73 4.55
N GLU A 26 -1.39 9.79 4.68
CA GLU A 26 -0.47 9.61 3.55
C GLU A 26 -0.60 8.22 2.90
N ALA A 27 -0.77 7.17 3.71
CA ALA A 27 -0.90 5.81 3.20
C ALA A 27 -2.23 5.59 2.45
N LEU A 28 -3.33 6.08 3.02
CA LEU A 28 -4.66 5.96 2.44
C LEU A 28 -4.79 6.82 1.17
N ASP A 29 -4.25 8.03 1.17
CA ASP A 29 -4.23 8.90 -0.02
C ASP A 29 -3.47 8.26 -1.17
N ARG A 30 -2.34 7.60 -0.90
CA ARG A 30 -1.61 6.86 -1.94
C ARG A 30 -2.36 5.65 -2.46
N ALA A 31 -3.02 4.89 -1.59
CA ALA A 31 -3.85 3.77 -2.02
C ALA A 31 -5.01 4.26 -2.90
N ALA A 32 -5.72 5.31 -2.48
CA ALA A 32 -6.80 5.94 -3.24
C ALA A 32 -6.32 6.48 -4.58
N ALA A 33 -5.16 7.14 -4.64
CA ALA A 33 -4.57 7.60 -5.89
C ALA A 33 -4.23 6.45 -6.85
N GLY A 34 -3.78 5.30 -6.32
CA GLY A 34 -3.59 4.07 -7.09
C GLY A 34 -4.90 3.55 -7.69
N PHE A 35 -5.95 3.46 -6.88
CA PHE A 35 -7.28 3.04 -7.35
C PHE A 35 -7.86 3.99 -8.40
N ALA A 36 -7.69 5.31 -8.23
CA ALA A 36 -8.13 6.29 -9.21
C ALA A 36 -7.45 6.10 -10.58
N LYS A 37 -6.16 5.79 -10.59
CA LYS A 37 -5.41 5.45 -11.81
C LYS A 37 -5.90 4.14 -12.42
N ALA A 38 -6.06 3.10 -11.60
CA ALA A 38 -6.54 1.79 -12.02
C ALA A 38 -7.94 1.84 -12.66
N ARG A 39 -8.83 2.71 -12.16
CA ARG A 39 -10.17 2.92 -12.72
C ARG A 39 -10.16 3.32 -14.20
N ALA A 40 -9.12 4.04 -14.65
CA ALA A 40 -8.99 4.41 -16.07
C ALA A 40 -8.72 3.20 -16.99
N LEU A 41 -8.32 2.06 -16.44
CA LEU A 41 -8.08 0.82 -17.17
C LEU A 41 -9.37 -0.03 -17.36
N GLY A 42 -10.52 0.45 -16.88
CA GLY A 42 -11.80 -0.24 -16.97
C GLY A 42 -12.13 -1.12 -15.75
N PRO A 43 -13.23 -1.89 -15.80
CA PRO A 43 -13.77 -2.60 -14.64
C PRO A 43 -12.83 -3.66 -14.05
N ASN A 44 -11.89 -4.17 -14.86
CA ASN A 44 -10.91 -5.19 -14.45
C ASN A 44 -9.55 -4.58 -14.08
N GLY A 45 -9.43 -3.25 -13.96
CA GLY A 45 -8.19 -2.57 -13.61
C GLY A 45 -7.75 -2.75 -12.15
N PHE A 46 -8.64 -3.27 -11.29
CA PHE A 46 -8.39 -3.55 -9.88
C PHE A 46 -8.94 -4.94 -9.50
N GLY A 47 -8.24 -5.62 -8.59
CA GLY A 47 -8.69 -6.89 -8.00
C GLY A 47 -8.37 -6.93 -6.50
N MET A 48 -9.22 -7.61 -5.74
CA MET A 48 -9.06 -7.83 -4.29
C MET A 48 -9.02 -9.33 -4.02
N PHE A 49 -8.00 -9.78 -3.30
CA PHE A 49 -7.85 -11.16 -2.84
C PHE A 49 -7.85 -11.13 -1.31
N SER A 50 -8.69 -11.94 -0.68
CA SER A 50 -8.85 -12.01 0.77
C SER A 50 -8.82 -13.45 1.26
#